data_AF-A0A167L7S9-F1
#
_entry.id   AF-A0A167L7S9-F1
#
_cell.length_a   1.000
_cell.length_b   1.000
_cell.length_c   1.000
_cell.angle_alpha   90.00
_cell.angle_beta   90.00
_cell.angle_gamma   90.00
#
_symmetry.space_group_name_H-M   'P 1'
#
loop_
_entity.id
_entity.type
_entity.pdbx_description
1 polymer ?
#
loop_
_entity_poly.entity_id
_entity_poly.type
_entity_poly.pdbx_seq_one_letter_code
_entity_poly.pdbx_strand_id
1 'polypeptide(L)'
;MKSYEKDQKEFVAEVKAILGCDYSIALVEARKAKEDYLSGITNPTARDLNLAKAAGNRVLLKHAKLHGVPSVTQQIKDKKQAEADRRNRPKVQKERFKSLKSANDVAANAGNFKHSRKVPQSQGFSLNYSLEQTYQQKAKRRA
;
A
#
# COMPACT_ATOMS: atom_id res chain seq x y z
N MET A 1 -8.01 -23.31 -8.40
CA MET A 1 -9.41 -22.84 -8.49
C MET A 1 -9.80 -21.77 -7.44
N LYS A 2 -8.86 -21.22 -6.63
CA LYS A 2 -9.18 -20.46 -5.39
C LYS A 2 -9.11 -18.91 -5.47
N SER A 3 -8.72 -18.32 -6.60
CA SER A 3 -8.56 -16.84 -6.68
C SER A 3 -9.90 -16.13 -6.87
N TYR A 4 -10.73 -16.60 -7.82
CA TYR A 4 -11.92 -15.87 -8.23
C TYR A 4 -12.98 -15.73 -7.12
N GLU A 5 -13.28 -16.79 -6.37
CA GLU A 5 -14.19 -16.71 -5.22
C GLU A 5 -13.65 -15.81 -4.11
N LYS A 6 -12.34 -15.83 -3.90
CA LYS A 6 -11.69 -14.96 -2.91
C LYS A 6 -11.81 -13.50 -3.33
N ASP A 7 -11.55 -13.21 -4.60
CA ASP A 7 -11.67 -11.87 -5.17
C ASP A 7 -13.13 -11.37 -5.13
N GLN A 8 -14.12 -12.25 -5.35
CA GLN A 8 -15.55 -11.91 -5.17
C GLN A 8 -15.89 -11.58 -3.71
N LYS A 9 -15.43 -12.40 -2.75
CA LYS A 9 -15.68 -12.15 -1.32
C LYS A 9 -15.07 -10.83 -0.87
N GLU A 10 -13.85 -10.55 -1.33
CA GLU A 10 -13.15 -9.30 -1.01
C GLU A 10 -13.84 -8.09 -1.63
N PHE A 11 -14.32 -8.21 -2.88
CA PHE A 11 -15.13 -7.17 -3.51
C PHE A 11 -16.40 -6.87 -2.72
N VAL A 12 -17.15 -7.90 -2.31
CA VAL A 12 -18.37 -7.72 -1.52
C VAL A 12 -18.07 -7.11 -0.16
N ALA A 13 -17.00 -7.54 0.52
CA ALA A 13 -16.58 -6.97 1.79
C ALA A 13 -16.22 -5.49 1.66
N GLU A 14 -15.51 -5.11 0.59
CA GLU A 14 -15.14 -3.72 0.34
C GLU A 14 -16.38 -2.86 0.03
N VAL A 15 -17.28 -3.33 -0.85
CA VAL A 15 -18.54 -2.61 -1.13
C VAL A 15 -19.36 -2.42 0.15
N LYS A 16 -19.43 -3.43 1.01
CA LYS A 16 -20.12 -3.33 2.31
C LYS A 16 -19.44 -2.33 3.24
N ALA A 17 -18.11 -2.26 3.25
CA ALA A 17 -17.36 -1.30 4.04
C ALA A 17 -17.56 0.14 3.55
N ILE A 18 -17.65 0.36 2.23
CA ILE A 18 -17.89 1.68 1.63
C ILE A 18 -19.31 2.16 1.93
N LEU A 19 -20.30 1.29 1.73
CA LEU A 19 -21.71 1.65 1.83
C LEU A 19 -22.23 1.65 3.27
N GLY A 20 -21.60 0.90 4.18
CA GLY A 20 -21.97 0.87 5.60
C GLY A 20 -23.45 0.52 5.79
N CYS A 21 -24.20 1.43 6.41
CA CYS A 21 -25.64 1.28 6.67
C CYS A 21 -26.49 1.23 5.39
N ASP A 22 -26.04 1.89 4.32
CA ASP A 22 -26.78 1.99 3.05
C ASP A 22 -26.64 0.74 2.17
N TYR A 23 -25.78 -0.19 2.58
CA TYR A 23 -25.56 -1.45 1.86
C TYR A 23 -26.83 -2.28 1.67
N SER A 24 -27.72 -2.29 2.66
CA SER A 24 -29.00 -3.02 2.59
C SER A 24 -29.92 -2.47 1.51
N ILE A 25 -30.00 -1.14 1.40
CA ILE A 25 -30.79 -0.43 0.38
C ILE A 25 -30.20 -0.71 -1.00
N ALA A 26 -28.89 -0.53 -1.16
CA ALA A 26 -28.20 -0.79 -2.42
C ALA A 26 -28.35 -2.26 -2.87
N LEU A 27 -28.41 -3.21 -1.94
CA LEU A 27 -28.68 -4.62 -2.24
C LEU A 27 -30.08 -4.87 -2.76
N VAL A 28 -31.10 -4.20 -2.22
CA VAL A 28 -32.48 -4.31 -2.71
C VAL A 28 -32.55 -3.82 -4.15
N GLU A 29 -31.96 -2.67 -4.45
CA GLU A 29 -31.91 -2.14 -5.81
C GLU A 29 -31.11 -3.04 -6.77
N ALA A 30 -29.99 -3.60 -6.30
CA ALA A 30 -29.19 -4.51 -7.10
C ALA A 30 -29.91 -5.84 -7.40
N ARG A 31 -30.78 -6.31 -6.48
CA ARG A 31 -31.65 -7.48 -6.72
C ARG A 31 -32.75 -7.14 -7.71
N LYS A 32 -33.41 -6.00 -7.54
CA LYS A 32 -34.41 -5.52 -8.50
C LYS A 32 -33.83 -5.41 -9.91
N ALA A 33 -32.63 -4.84 -10.07
CA ALA A 33 -31.97 -4.76 -11.38
C ALA A 33 -31.62 -6.14 -11.99
N LYS A 34 -31.37 -7.17 -11.16
CA LYS A 34 -31.19 -8.54 -11.63
C LYS A 34 -32.50 -9.15 -12.11
N GLU A 35 -33.56 -8.95 -11.34
CA GLU A 35 -34.90 -9.44 -11.66
C GLU A 35 -35.44 -8.77 -12.92
N ASP A 36 -35.28 -7.46 -13.05
CA ASP A 36 -35.65 -6.70 -14.25
C ASP A 36 -34.92 -7.21 -15.49
N TYR A 37 -33.64 -7.58 -15.36
CA TYR A 37 -32.87 -8.14 -16.48
C TYR A 37 -33.36 -9.54 -16.89
N LEU A 38 -33.79 -10.34 -15.92
CA LEU A 38 -34.31 -11.69 -16.15
C LEU A 38 -35.81 -11.71 -16.46
N SER A 39 -36.47 -10.56 -16.38
CA SER A 39 -37.90 -10.42 -16.63
C SER A 39 -38.22 -10.84 -18.07
N GLY A 40 -39.19 -11.74 -18.20
CA GLY A 40 -39.58 -12.30 -19.50
C GLY A 40 -38.67 -13.40 -20.05
N ILE A 41 -37.61 -13.80 -19.32
CA ILE A 41 -36.75 -14.93 -19.70
C ILE A 41 -37.19 -16.18 -18.93
N THR A 42 -37.85 -17.12 -19.60
CA THR A 42 -38.38 -18.34 -18.97
C THR A 42 -37.29 -19.35 -18.61
N ASN A 43 -36.26 -19.49 -19.46
CA ASN A 43 -35.13 -20.42 -19.26
C ASN A 43 -33.80 -19.67 -19.45
N PRO A 44 -33.30 -18.98 -18.41
CA PRO A 44 -32.10 -18.15 -18.53
C PRO A 44 -30.86 -18.99 -18.77
N THR A 45 -30.09 -18.63 -19.80
CA THR A 45 -28.81 -19.26 -20.10
C THR A 45 -27.74 -18.80 -19.10
N ALA A 46 -26.61 -19.50 -19.06
CA ALA A 46 -25.45 -19.07 -18.28
C ALA A 46 -24.99 -17.63 -18.64
N ARG A 47 -25.17 -17.23 -19.91
CA ARG A 47 -24.87 -15.87 -20.37
C ARG A 47 -25.84 -14.86 -19.76
N ASP A 48 -27.13 -15.14 -19.74
CA ASP A 48 -28.16 -14.25 -19.18
C ASP A 48 -27.96 -14.07 -17.68
N LEU A 49 -27.67 -15.17 -16.98
CA LEU A 49 -27.35 -15.13 -15.55
C LEU A 49 -26.10 -14.28 -15.27
N ASN A 50 -25.08 -14.33 -16.13
CA ASN A 50 -23.88 -13.51 -15.98
C ASN A 50 -24.17 -12.02 -16.26
N LEU A 51 -25.01 -11.72 -17.25
CA LEU A 51 -25.41 -10.35 -17.56
C LEU A 51 -26.31 -9.75 -16.47
N ALA A 52 -27.26 -10.52 -15.94
CA ALA A 52 -28.05 -10.12 -14.78
C ALA A 52 -27.14 -9.85 -13.57
N LYS A 53 -26.19 -10.74 -13.28
CA LYS A 53 -25.19 -10.52 -12.22
C LYS A 53 -24.41 -9.22 -12.44
N ALA A 54 -23.96 -8.95 -13.67
CA ALA A 54 -23.27 -7.72 -14.01
C ALA A 54 -24.16 -6.47 -13.82
N ALA A 55 -25.46 -6.55 -14.15
CA ALA A 55 -26.41 -5.47 -13.93
C ALA A 55 -26.55 -5.11 -12.44
N GLY A 56 -26.74 -6.11 -11.57
CA GLY A 56 -26.76 -5.87 -10.12
C GLY A 56 -25.45 -5.30 -9.58
N ASN A 57 -24.30 -5.78 -10.09
CA ASN A 57 -22.99 -5.24 -9.70
C ASN A 57 -22.81 -3.77 -10.12
N ARG A 58 -23.34 -3.35 -11.28
CA ARG A 58 -23.30 -1.95 -11.71
C ARG A 58 -24.06 -1.03 -10.76
N VAL A 59 -25.19 -1.48 -10.22
CA VAL A 59 -25.95 -0.72 -9.21
C VAL A 59 -25.13 -0.53 -7.94
N LEU A 60 -24.54 -1.60 -7.42
CA LEU A 60 -23.66 -1.51 -6.23
C LEU A 60 -22.47 -0.58 -6.45
N LEU A 61 -21.84 -0.64 -7.64
CA LEU A 61 -20.74 0.26 -8.00
C LEU A 61 -21.20 1.72 -8.14
N LYS A 62 -22.41 1.96 -8.65
CA LYS A 62 -22.98 3.31 -8.73
C LYS A 62 -23.17 3.89 -7.33
N HIS A 63 -23.71 3.11 -6.40
CA HIS A 63 -23.80 3.50 -4.99
C HIS A 63 -22.41 3.78 -4.40
N ALA A 64 -21.44 2.89 -4.59
CA ALA A 64 -20.08 3.12 -4.09
C ALA A 64 -19.45 4.42 -4.63
N LYS A 65 -19.75 4.77 -5.90
CA LYS A 65 -19.32 6.03 -6.50
C LYS A 65 -19.98 7.25 -5.86
N LEU A 66 -21.25 7.15 -5.48
CA LEU A 66 -21.95 8.21 -4.73
C LEU A 66 -21.34 8.41 -3.33
N HIS A 67 -20.82 7.36 -2.71
CA HIS A 67 -20.05 7.43 -1.46
C HIS A 67 -18.59 7.88 -1.65
N GLY A 68 -18.23 8.41 -2.82
CA GLY A 68 -16.91 8.99 -3.08
C GLY A 68 -15.83 7.99 -3.48
N VAL A 69 -16.17 6.73 -3.80
CA VAL A 69 -15.22 5.73 -4.31
C VAL A 69 -15.40 5.56 -5.82
N PRO A 70 -14.50 6.13 -6.67
CA PRO A 70 -14.67 6.07 -8.13
C PRO A 70 -14.52 4.66 -8.70
N SER A 71 -13.69 3.83 -8.07
CA SER A 71 -13.43 2.45 -8.48
C SER A 71 -13.10 1.57 -7.29
N VAL A 72 -14.05 0.72 -6.91
CA VAL A 72 -13.89 -0.26 -5.81
C VAL A 72 -12.73 -1.22 -6.10
N THR A 73 -12.56 -1.65 -7.36
CA THR A 73 -11.47 -2.57 -7.72
C THR A 73 -10.10 -1.91 -7.61
N GLN A 74 -9.98 -0.62 -7.94
CA GLN A 74 -8.74 0.11 -7.75
C GLN A 74 -8.44 0.31 -6.26
N GLN A 75 -9.44 0.65 -5.45
CA GLN A 75 -9.28 0.78 -4.00
C GLN A 75 -8.78 -0.53 -3.35
N ILE A 76 -9.30 -1.68 -3.79
CA ILE A 76 -8.82 -3.00 -3.33
C ILE A 76 -7.35 -3.21 -3.73
N LYS A 77 -6.98 -2.88 -4.98
CA LYS A 77 -5.58 -2.97 -5.43
C LYS A 77 -4.66 -2.09 -4.61
N ASP A 78 -5.07 -0.84 -4.35
CA ASP A 78 -4.29 0.12 -3.59
C ASP A 78 -4.10 -0.33 -2.13
N LYS A 79 -5.16 -0.88 -1.49
CA LYS A 79 -5.06 -1.48 -0.16
C LYS A 79 -4.11 -2.68 -0.12
N LYS A 80 -4.17 -3.56 -1.12
CA LYS A 80 -3.25 -4.71 -1.23
C LYS A 80 -1.80 -4.25 -1.40
N GLN A 81 -1.58 -3.22 -2.24
CA GLN A 81 -0.26 -2.66 -2.47
C GLN A 81 0.29 -2.02 -1.19
N ALA A 82 -0.50 -1.18 -0.50
CA ALA A 82 -0.11 -0.56 0.76
C ALA A 82 0.24 -1.61 1.83
N GLU A 83 -0.51 -2.71 1.91
CA GLU A 83 -0.23 -3.80 2.85
C GLU A 83 1.02 -4.62 2.44
N ALA A 84 1.31 -4.75 1.14
CA ALA A 84 2.55 -5.36 0.66
C ALA A 84 3.77 -4.48 1.00
N ASP A 85 3.65 -3.16 0.78
CA ASP A 85 4.70 -2.19 1.09
C ASP A 85 4.99 -2.13 2.58
N ARG A 86 3.94 -2.15 3.42
CA ARG A 86 4.06 -2.24 4.88
C ARG A 86 4.81 -3.51 5.33
N ARG A 87 4.53 -4.66 4.70
CA ARG A 87 5.22 -5.93 4.98
C ARG A 87 6.68 -5.92 4.55
N ASN A 88 7.03 -5.20 3.48
CA ASN A 88 8.39 -5.12 2.96
C ASN A 88 9.25 -4.02 3.62
N ARG A 89 8.63 -3.00 4.22
CA ARG A 89 9.29 -1.91 4.95
C ARG A 89 10.36 -2.37 5.97
N PRO A 90 10.12 -3.38 6.84
CA PRO A 90 11.14 -3.85 7.77
C PRO A 90 12.30 -4.59 7.11
N LYS A 91 12.09 -5.23 5.95
CA LYS A 91 13.16 -5.92 5.20
C LYS A 91 14.12 -4.91 4.57
N VAL A 92 13.57 -3.88 3.92
CA VAL A 92 14.34 -2.77 3.32
C VAL A 92 15.15 -2.03 4.39
N GLN A 93 14.58 -1.79 5.58
CA GLN A 93 15.33 -1.20 6.69
C GLN A 93 16.48 -2.10 7.13
N LYS A 94 16.25 -3.41 7.32
CA LYS A 94 17.32 -4.35 7.70
C LYS A 94 18.45 -4.43 6.67
N GLU A 95 18.14 -4.39 5.38
CA GLU A 95 19.14 -4.37 4.30
C GLU A 95 19.92 -3.06 4.26
N ARG A 96 19.26 -1.91 4.48
CA ARG A 96 19.95 -0.62 4.67
C ARG A 96 20.92 -0.64 5.86
N PHE A 97 20.53 -1.22 6.99
CA PHE A 97 21.44 -1.32 8.14
C PHE A 97 22.61 -2.29 7.91
N LYS A 98 22.39 -3.40 7.17
CA LYS A 98 23.46 -4.34 6.81
C LYS A 98 24.47 -3.73 5.83
N SER A 99 24.01 -3.02 4.80
CA SER A 99 24.88 -2.34 3.84
C SER A 99 25.68 -1.20 4.48
N LEU A 100 25.08 -0.44 5.40
CA LEU A 100 25.80 0.57 6.19
C LEU A 100 26.85 -0.03 7.13
N LYS A 101 26.56 -1.17 7.78
CA LYS A 101 27.56 -1.90 8.57
C LYS A 101 28.72 -2.41 7.70
N SER A 102 28.41 -3.03 6.56
CA SER A 102 29.43 -3.51 5.60
C SER A 102 30.30 -2.37 5.06
N ALA A 103 29.71 -1.22 4.73
CA ALA A 103 30.47 -0.03 4.30
C ALA A 103 31.39 0.52 5.42
N ASN A 104 30.93 0.48 6.67
CA ASN A 104 31.77 0.85 7.82
C ASN A 104 32.89 -0.17 8.09
N ASP A 105 32.63 -1.47 7.93
CA ASP A 105 33.64 -2.52 8.09
C ASP A 105 34.72 -2.46 6.99
N VAL A 106 34.36 -2.06 5.76
CA VAL A 106 35.32 -1.81 4.66
C VAL A 106 36.16 -0.56 4.93
N ALA A 107 35.58 0.50 5.51
CA ALA A 107 36.33 1.68 5.95
C ALA A 107 37.20 1.41 7.20
N ALA A 108 36.81 0.43 8.03
CA ALA A 108 37.51 0.03 9.25
C ALA A 108 38.54 -1.10 9.06
N ASN A 109 38.69 -1.64 7.84
CA ASN A 109 39.80 -2.54 7.50
C ASN A 109 41.13 -1.76 7.51
N ALA A 110 41.67 -1.55 8.70
CA ALA A 110 42.98 -0.99 8.99
C ALA A 110 44.14 -1.94 8.62
N GLY A 111 44.00 -2.66 7.50
CA GLY A 111 44.96 -3.68 7.03
C GLY A 111 46.16 -3.14 6.26
N ASN A 112 46.20 -1.84 5.94
CA ASN A 112 47.27 -1.25 5.12
C ASN A 112 48.08 -0.13 5.80
N PHE A 113 48.14 -0.09 7.13
CA PHE A 113 49.00 0.86 7.87
C PHE A 113 50.34 0.23 8.33
N LYS A 114 50.89 -0.72 7.59
CA LYS A 114 52.32 -1.05 7.71
C LYS A 114 53.06 -0.31 6.61
N HIS A 115 53.91 0.64 7.02
CA HIS A 115 54.76 1.53 6.21
C HIS A 115 54.18 2.91 5.84
N SER A 116 54.06 3.81 6.82
CA SER A 116 54.43 5.22 6.60
C SER A 116 54.65 5.97 7.92
N ARG A 117 55.89 6.40 8.20
CA ARG A 117 56.25 7.32 9.31
C ARG A 117 55.98 8.79 8.92
N LYS A 118 54.78 9.10 8.44
CA LYS A 118 54.31 10.49 8.29
C LYS A 118 52.81 10.54 8.55
N VAL A 119 52.44 10.98 9.74
CA VAL A 119 51.07 11.42 10.03
C VAL A 119 50.99 12.89 9.63
N PRO A 120 50.19 13.31 8.63
CA PRO A 120 49.90 14.71 8.44
C PRO A 120 49.06 15.17 9.63
N GLN A 121 49.65 16.00 10.47
CA GLN A 121 49.04 16.59 11.65
C GLN A 121 48.05 17.70 11.22
N SER A 122 47.01 17.35 10.48
CA SER A 122 45.78 18.16 10.28
C SER A 122 44.94 17.48 9.21
N GLN A 123 43.85 16.84 9.64
CA GLN A 123 42.57 16.66 8.94
C GLN A 123 41.76 15.55 9.62
N GLY A 124 41.80 15.51 10.95
CA GLY A 124 40.72 14.87 11.69
C GLY A 124 39.52 15.80 11.60
N PHE A 125 38.65 15.62 10.60
CA PHE A 125 37.25 16.02 10.76
C PHE A 125 36.69 15.12 11.87
N SER A 126 36.91 15.53 13.12
CA SER A 126 36.33 14.83 14.25
C SER A 126 34.81 14.95 14.10
N LEU A 127 34.11 13.84 14.27
CA LEU A 127 32.65 13.79 14.29
C LEU A 127 32.06 14.82 15.28
N ASN A 128 32.86 15.23 16.27
CA ASN A 128 32.54 16.26 17.26
C ASN A 128 32.37 17.66 16.64
N TYR A 129 33.15 18.04 15.63
CA TYR A 129 33.04 19.36 15.00
C TYR A 129 31.70 19.56 14.28
N SER A 130 31.23 18.52 13.58
CA SER A 130 29.92 18.54 12.90
C SER A 130 28.75 18.53 13.89
N LEU A 131 28.91 17.87 15.05
CA LEU A 131 27.90 17.85 16.10
C LEU A 131 27.80 19.20 16.83
N GLU A 132 28.92 19.86 17.10
CA GLU A 132 28.94 21.21 17.70
C GLU A 132 28.28 22.26 16.81
N GLN A 133 28.54 22.24 15.49
CA GLN A 133 27.89 23.15 14.55
C GLN A 133 26.36 22.97 14.50
N THR A 134 25.91 21.71 14.52
CA THR A 134 24.47 21.40 14.50
C THR A 134 23.77 21.87 15.78
N TYR A 135 24.46 21.78 16.93
CA TYR A 135 23.93 22.22 18.21
C TYR A 135 23.82 23.75 18.30
N GLN A 136 24.84 24.47 17.83
CA GLN A 136 24.87 25.94 17.78
C GLN A 136 23.81 26.52 16.82
N GLN A 137 23.56 25.87 15.67
CA GLN A 137 22.50 26.28 14.75
C GLN A 137 21.09 26.10 15.34
N LYS A 138 20.87 25.07 16.15
CA LYS A 138 19.60 24.86 16.87
C LYS A 138 19.38 25.88 18.00
N ALA A 139 20.45 26.27 18.70
CA ALA A 139 20.38 27.26 19.76
C ALA A 139 20.03 28.66 19.22
N LYS A 140 20.63 29.09 18.11
CA LYS A 140 20.33 30.41 17.47
C LYS A 140 18.94 30.52 16.86
N ARG A 141 18.23 29.41 16.60
CA ARG A 141 16.85 29.41 16.09
C ARG A 141 15.79 29.44 17.19
N ARG A 142 16.20 29.34 18.47
CA ARG A 142 15.31 29.33 19.63
C ARG A 142 15.41 30.58 20.51
N ALA A 143 16.33 31.49 20.19
CA ALA A 143 16.40 32.85 20.71
C ALA A 143 15.81 33.81 19.67
#